data_AF-A0A947VFT9-F1
#
_entry.id   AF-A0A947VFT9-F1
#
_cell.length_a   1.000
_cell.length_b   1.000
_cell.length_c   1.000
_cell.angle_alpha   90.00
_cell.angle_beta   90.00
_cell.angle_gamma   90.00
#
_symmetry.space_group_name_H-M   'P 1'
#
loop_
_entity.id
_entity.type
_entity.pdbx_description
1 polymer ?
#
loop_
_entity_poly.entity_id
_entity_poly.type
_entity_poly.pdbx_seq_one_letter_code
_entity_poly.pdbx_strand_id
1 'polypeptide(L)'
;MGNKYKQLKADVLDEIEAIEQVLKDLSFLKNTLGSNKIDNVQKAAIGTFLMNFYIGIENIIKRISKEYYQTMPKGNSWHKELLYLSHTPPHGKSPLFNQNIIDKLNPYRGFRHVFVSGYGFKLRFKSMTSLINNIESLWADIKKAIEEFWTKL
;
A
#
# COMPACT_ATOMS: atom_id res chain seq x y z
N MET A 1 -5.47 10.29 26.03
CA MET A 1 -5.45 10.48 24.57
C MET A 1 -6.82 10.97 24.15
N GLY A 2 -6.90 12.22 23.68
CA GLY A 2 -8.17 12.88 23.38
C GLY A 2 -8.93 12.17 22.27
N ASN A 3 -10.25 12.16 22.41
CA ASN A 3 -11.27 11.55 21.53
C ASN A 3 -11.16 11.93 20.03
N LYS A 4 -10.27 12.85 19.66
CA LYS A 4 -10.21 13.55 18.36
C LYS A 4 -9.91 12.64 17.17
N TYR A 5 -9.14 11.55 17.34
CA TYR A 5 -8.75 10.65 16.25
C TYR A 5 -9.17 9.20 16.45
N LYS A 6 -10.10 8.93 17.38
CA LYS A 6 -10.56 7.56 17.66
C LYS A 6 -11.18 6.90 16.44
N GLN A 7 -12.05 7.63 15.72
CA GLN A 7 -12.65 7.14 14.48
C GLN A 7 -11.61 6.91 13.38
N LEU A 8 -10.69 7.87 13.19
CA LEU A 8 -9.61 7.73 12.20
C LEU A 8 -8.77 6.47 12.46
N LYS A 9 -8.46 6.17 13.73
CA LYS A 9 -7.71 4.97 14.09
C LYS A 9 -8.49 3.70 13.77
N ALA A 10 -9.80 3.67 14.07
CA ALA A 10 -10.67 2.54 13.71
C ALA A 10 -10.72 2.32 12.19
N ASP A 11 -10.93 3.39 11.41
CA ASP A 11 -10.95 3.32 9.96
C ASP A 11 -9.62 2.81 9.35
N VAL A 12 -8.48 3.15 9.96
CA VAL A 12 -7.16 2.64 9.52
C VAL A 12 -6.99 1.18 9.90
N LEU A 13 -7.54 0.73 11.04
CA LEU A 13 -7.53 -0.68 11.43
C LEU A 13 -8.37 -1.53 10.47
N ASP A 14 -9.54 -1.06 10.06
CA ASP A 14 -10.35 -1.75 9.04
C ASP A 14 -9.58 -1.93 7.71
N GLU A 15 -8.82 -0.90 7.30
CA GLU A 15 -7.99 -0.97 6.10
C GLU A 15 -6.80 -1.94 6.27
N ILE A 16 -6.21 -1.99 7.48
CA ILE A 16 -5.17 -2.97 7.83
C ILE A 16 -5.73 -4.39 7.69
N GLU A 17 -6.91 -4.68 8.23
CA GLU A 17 -7.56 -6.00 8.13
C GLU A 17 -7.83 -6.38 6.68
N ALA A 18 -8.31 -5.44 5.86
CA ALA A 18 -8.51 -5.65 4.43
C ALA A 18 -7.20 -5.98 3.69
N ILE A 19 -6.11 -5.27 4.01
CA ILE A 19 -4.78 -5.54 3.44
C ILE A 19 -4.27 -6.92 3.89
N GLU A 20 -4.46 -7.29 5.15
CA GLU A 20 -4.04 -8.61 5.64
C GLU A 20 -4.79 -9.75 4.96
N GLN A 21 -6.09 -9.58 4.67
CA GLN A 21 -6.85 -10.54 3.88
C GLN A 21 -6.29 -10.66 2.44
N VAL A 22 -5.95 -9.54 1.79
CA VAL A 22 -5.29 -9.53 0.47
C VAL A 22 -3.95 -10.30 0.50
N LEU A 23 -3.13 -10.09 1.53
CA LEU A 23 -1.85 -10.78 1.67
C LEU A 23 -2.02 -12.28 1.94
N LYS A 24 -3.04 -12.66 2.71
CA LYS A 24 -3.40 -14.06 2.94
C LYS A 24 -3.79 -14.76 1.64
N ASP A 25 -4.62 -14.12 0.82
CA ASP A 25 -5.05 -14.68 -0.47
C ASP A 25 -3.89 -14.77 -1.47
N LEU A 26 -2.99 -13.78 -1.49
CA LEU A 26 -1.76 -13.83 -2.28
C LEU A 26 -0.85 -14.98 -1.82
N SER A 27 -0.69 -15.18 -0.51
CA SER A 27 0.11 -16.27 0.05
C SER A 27 -0.50 -17.63 -0.29
N PHE A 28 -1.82 -17.79 -0.14
CA PHE A 28 -2.53 -19.00 -0.55
C PHE A 28 -2.32 -19.30 -2.03
N LEU A 29 -2.48 -18.31 -2.91
CA LEU A 29 -2.24 -18.48 -4.34
C LEU A 29 -0.78 -18.93 -4.58
N LYS A 30 0.21 -18.26 -3.99
CA LYS A 30 1.64 -18.64 -4.13
C LYS A 30 1.91 -20.08 -3.72
N ASN A 31 1.30 -20.56 -2.64
CA ASN A 31 1.52 -21.92 -2.14
C ASN A 31 0.79 -22.98 -2.97
N THR A 32 -0.29 -22.60 -3.65
CA THR A 32 -1.06 -23.50 -4.52
C THR A 32 -0.48 -23.60 -5.94
N LEU A 33 0.33 -22.60 -6.33
CA LEU A 33 1.06 -22.61 -7.59
C LEU A 33 2.22 -23.63 -7.51
N GLY A 34 2.08 -24.77 -8.18
CA GLY A 34 3.20 -25.69 -8.39
C GLY A 34 4.32 -25.06 -9.22
N SER A 35 5.52 -25.64 -9.20
CA SER A 35 6.75 -25.13 -9.84
C SER A 35 6.70 -24.96 -11.38
N ASN A 36 5.55 -25.22 -12.01
CA ASN A 36 5.35 -25.12 -13.45
C ASN A 36 4.74 -23.76 -13.81
N LYS A 37 5.41 -23.06 -14.73
CA LYS A 37 4.98 -21.87 -15.50
C LYS A 37 3.61 -21.28 -15.10
N ILE A 38 3.65 -20.14 -14.41
CA ILE A 38 2.47 -19.34 -14.08
C ILE A 38 1.79 -18.85 -15.38
N ASP A 39 0.52 -19.20 -15.55
CA ASP A 39 -0.29 -18.82 -16.71
C ASP A 39 -0.76 -17.36 -16.64
N ASN A 40 -1.52 -16.90 -17.64
CA ASN A 40 -1.99 -15.52 -17.68
C ASN A 40 -3.12 -15.22 -16.68
N VAL A 41 -3.92 -16.22 -16.29
CA VAL A 41 -4.99 -16.07 -15.29
C VAL A 41 -4.36 -15.85 -13.92
N GLN A 42 -3.37 -16.66 -13.58
CA GLN A 42 -2.62 -16.57 -12.34
C GLN A 42 -1.81 -15.27 -12.26
N LYS A 43 -1.20 -14.81 -13.38
CA LYS A 43 -0.56 -13.48 -13.44
C LYS A 43 -1.55 -12.35 -13.19
N ALA A 44 -2.75 -12.42 -13.75
CA ALA A 44 -3.79 -11.42 -13.53
C ALA A 44 -4.22 -11.40 -12.06
N ALA A 45 -4.44 -12.57 -11.45
CA ALA A 45 -4.78 -12.69 -10.03
C ALA A 45 -3.69 -12.11 -9.11
N ILE A 46 -2.43 -12.49 -9.32
CA ILE A 46 -1.28 -11.94 -8.60
C ILE A 46 -1.22 -10.41 -8.76
N GLY A 47 -1.37 -9.91 -9.98
CA GLY A 47 -1.35 -8.49 -10.26
C GLY A 47 -2.47 -7.74 -9.53
N THR A 48 -3.66 -8.31 -9.45
CA THR A 48 -4.78 -7.76 -8.66
C THR A 48 -4.43 -7.68 -7.18
N PHE A 49 -3.83 -8.72 -6.58
CA PHE A 49 -3.45 -8.68 -5.17
C PHE A 49 -2.35 -7.63 -4.89
N LEU A 50 -1.33 -7.54 -5.74
CA LEU A 50 -0.29 -6.50 -5.63
C LEU A 50 -0.88 -5.08 -5.76
N MET A 51 -1.84 -4.90 -6.67
CA MET A 51 -2.54 -3.64 -6.81
C MET A 51 -3.38 -3.31 -5.57
N ASN A 52 -4.16 -4.29 -5.07
CA ASN A 52 -5.02 -4.11 -3.91
C ASN A 52 -4.22 -3.78 -2.64
N PHE A 53 -3.07 -4.44 -2.44
CA PHE A 53 -2.14 -4.11 -1.37
C PHE A 53 -1.75 -2.62 -1.41
N TYR A 54 -1.33 -2.11 -2.56
CA TYR A 54 -0.93 -0.72 -2.70
C TYR A 54 -2.12 0.25 -2.59
N ILE A 55 -3.30 -0.10 -3.13
CA ILE A 55 -4.53 0.69 -2.98
C ILE A 55 -4.90 0.83 -1.50
N GLY A 56 -4.79 -0.25 -0.71
CA GLY A 56 -5.08 -0.18 0.72
C GLY A 56 -4.16 0.79 1.45
N ILE A 57 -2.87 0.78 1.10
CA ILE A 57 -1.91 1.75 1.65
C ILE A 57 -2.27 3.19 1.23
N GLU A 58 -2.68 3.41 -0.02
CA GLU A 58 -3.18 4.72 -0.44
C GLU A 58 -4.41 5.13 0.37
N ASN A 59 -5.33 4.21 0.68
CA ASN A 59 -6.52 4.52 1.48
C ASN A 59 -6.17 4.91 2.92
N ILE A 60 -5.21 4.22 3.56
CA ILE A 60 -4.65 4.63 4.86
C ILE A 60 -4.14 6.07 4.78
N ILE A 61 -3.29 6.37 3.79
CA ILE A 61 -2.71 7.70 3.65
C ILE A 61 -3.81 8.74 3.38
N LYS A 62 -4.82 8.46 2.55
CA LYS A 62 -5.94 9.38 2.28
C LYS A 62 -6.69 9.76 3.55
N ARG A 63 -7.01 8.77 4.40
CA ARG A 63 -7.73 9.01 5.66
C ARG A 63 -6.92 9.90 6.60
N ILE A 64 -5.63 9.60 6.77
CA ILE A 64 -4.71 10.43 7.57
C ILE A 64 -4.56 11.83 6.95
N SER A 65 -4.46 11.91 5.64
CA SER A 65 -4.31 13.17 4.90
C SER A 65 -5.52 14.09 5.10
N LYS A 66 -6.72 13.51 5.03
CA LYS A 66 -7.99 14.22 5.24
C LYS A 66 -8.16 14.67 6.70
N GLU A 67 -8.01 13.76 7.66
CA GLU A 67 -8.42 14.01 9.05
C GLU A 67 -7.29 14.60 9.91
N TYR A 68 -6.04 14.20 9.69
CA TYR A 68 -4.89 14.66 10.48
C TYR A 68 -4.07 15.75 9.76
N TYR A 69 -3.66 15.52 8.51
CA TYR A 69 -2.89 16.53 7.76
C TYR A 69 -3.76 17.68 7.25
N GLN A 70 -5.08 17.47 7.15
CA GLN A 70 -6.04 18.45 6.63
C GLN A 70 -5.64 18.99 5.25
N THR A 71 -5.05 18.11 4.43
CA THR A 71 -4.54 18.41 3.09
C THR A 71 -4.81 17.21 2.21
N MET A 72 -5.30 17.44 0.99
CA MET A 72 -5.54 16.38 0.01
C MET A 72 -4.95 16.78 -1.34
N PRO A 73 -4.09 15.93 -1.93
CA PRO A 73 -3.62 16.10 -3.30
C PRO A 73 -4.77 16.11 -4.31
N LYS A 74 -4.56 16.79 -5.44
CA LYS A 74 -5.57 16.95 -6.52
C LYS A 74 -4.92 16.71 -7.89
N GLY A 75 -5.75 16.47 -8.91
CA GLY A 75 -5.29 16.31 -10.29
C GLY A 75 -4.68 14.93 -10.60
N ASN A 76 -4.13 14.76 -11.80
CA ASN A 76 -3.73 13.45 -12.31
C ASN A 76 -2.53 12.82 -11.59
N SER A 77 -1.72 13.62 -10.89
CA SER A 77 -0.54 13.21 -10.12
C SER A 77 -0.83 12.91 -8.65
N TRP A 78 -2.10 12.95 -8.22
CA TRP A 78 -2.48 12.88 -6.81
C TRP A 78 -1.88 11.68 -6.08
N HIS A 79 -1.75 10.52 -6.73
CA HIS A 79 -1.15 9.31 -6.17
C HIS A 79 0.30 9.51 -5.71
N LYS A 80 1.10 10.23 -6.51
CA LYS A 80 2.51 10.52 -6.20
C LYS A 80 2.59 11.50 -5.03
N GLU A 81 1.78 12.55 -5.09
CA GLU A 81 1.71 13.59 -4.05
C GLU A 81 1.20 13.03 -2.73
N LEU A 82 0.28 12.06 -2.75
CA LEU A 82 -0.22 11.41 -1.55
C LEU A 82 0.88 10.63 -0.84
N LEU A 83 1.67 9.85 -1.58
CA LEU A 83 2.81 9.14 -1.01
C LEU A 83 3.90 10.11 -0.51
N TYR A 84 4.08 11.26 -1.16
CA TYR A 84 4.97 12.30 -0.65
C TYR A 84 4.47 12.89 0.67
N LEU A 85 3.17 13.17 0.77
CA LEU A 85 2.56 13.77 1.96
C LEU A 85 2.67 12.89 3.21
N SER A 86 2.67 11.55 3.05
CA SER A 86 2.87 10.64 4.18
C SER A 86 4.30 10.68 4.76
N HIS A 87 5.27 11.21 4.00
CA HIS A 87 6.64 11.40 4.44
C HIS A 87 6.95 12.86 4.84
N THR A 88 6.38 13.83 4.11
CA THR A 88 6.61 15.26 4.32
C THR A 88 5.28 15.97 4.55
N PRO A 89 4.69 15.83 5.75
CA PRO A 89 3.41 16.44 6.06
C PRO A 89 3.53 17.94 6.36
N PRO A 90 2.41 18.67 6.51
CA PRO A 90 2.41 20.07 6.89
C PRO A 90 3.11 20.34 8.23
N HIS A 91 3.58 21.58 8.42
CA HIS A 91 4.27 22.00 9.64
C HIS A 91 3.48 21.66 10.91
N GLY A 92 4.17 21.10 11.91
CA GLY A 92 3.57 20.68 13.18
C GLY A 92 2.83 19.33 13.13
N LYS A 93 2.92 18.58 12.03
CA LYS A 93 2.36 17.23 11.90
C LYS A 93 3.48 16.19 11.83
N SER A 94 3.26 15.03 12.47
CA SER A 94 4.20 13.91 12.42
C SER A 94 4.08 13.15 11.10
N PRO A 95 5.20 12.75 10.45
CA PRO A 95 5.15 11.92 9.26
C PRO A 95 4.66 10.51 9.62
N LEU A 96 3.91 9.91 8.69
CA LEU A 96 3.45 8.53 8.81
C LEU A 96 4.57 7.56 8.42
N PHE A 97 5.30 7.85 7.35
CA PHE A 97 6.34 6.98 6.81
C PHE A 97 7.69 7.69 6.73
N ASN A 98 8.76 6.93 6.94
CA ASN A 98 10.13 7.37 6.68
C ASN A 98 10.52 7.12 5.20
N GLN A 99 11.64 7.69 4.77
CA GLN A 99 12.11 7.58 3.38
C GLN A 99 12.29 6.13 2.92
N ASN A 100 12.77 5.24 3.79
CA ASN A 100 12.95 3.82 3.47
C ASN A 100 11.63 3.13 3.07
N ILE A 101 10.52 3.40 3.78
CA ILE A 101 9.20 2.88 3.40
C ILE A 101 8.74 3.48 2.07
N ILE A 102 8.95 4.77 1.84
CA ILE A 102 8.60 5.44 0.57
C ILE A 102 9.33 4.79 -0.61
N ASP A 103 10.63 4.55 -0.47
CA ASP A 103 11.45 3.95 -1.52
C ASP A 103 10.97 2.53 -1.86
N LYS A 104 10.59 1.75 -0.84
CA LYS A 104 10.00 0.42 -1.03
C LYS A 104 8.59 0.47 -1.63
N LEU A 105 7.81 1.54 -1.41
CA LEU A 105 6.47 1.71 -1.98
C LEU A 105 6.45 2.21 -3.43
N ASN A 106 7.49 2.95 -3.86
CA ASN A 106 7.58 3.49 -5.22
C ASN A 106 7.44 2.42 -6.34
N PRO A 107 8.06 1.22 -6.24
CA PRO A 107 7.84 0.13 -7.19
C PRO A 107 6.37 -0.32 -7.30
N TYR A 108 5.64 -0.37 -6.18
CA TYR A 108 4.22 -0.75 -6.17
C TYR A 108 3.34 0.34 -6.81
N ARG A 109 3.64 1.62 -6.56
CA ARG A 109 3.00 2.75 -7.26
C ARG A 109 3.20 2.66 -8.78
N GLY A 110 4.43 2.39 -9.20
CA GLY A 110 4.77 2.21 -10.62
C GLY A 110 4.02 1.03 -11.22
N PHE A 111 3.97 -0.09 -10.51
CA PHE A 111 3.20 -1.27 -10.92
C PHE A 111 1.72 -0.96 -11.09
N ARG A 112 1.10 -0.27 -10.13
CA ARG A 112 -0.31 0.15 -10.23
C ARG A 112 -0.58 0.91 -11.52
N HIS A 113 0.27 1.89 -11.87
CA HIS A 113 0.10 2.67 -13.09
C HIS A 113 0.10 1.77 -14.33
N VAL A 114 1.08 0.87 -14.44
CA VAL A 114 1.20 -0.07 -15.56
C VAL A 114 0.03 -1.06 -15.59
N PHE A 115 -0.41 -1.56 -14.43
CA PHE A 115 -1.51 -2.52 -14.32
C PHE A 115 -2.84 -1.91 -14.72
N VAL A 116 -3.12 -0.66 -14.32
CA VAL A 116 -4.36 0.05 -14.65
C VAL A 116 -4.36 0.51 -16.11
N SER A 117 -3.21 0.92 -16.66
CA SER A 117 -3.12 1.40 -18.06
C SER A 117 -2.95 0.29 -19.10
N GLY A 118 -2.71 -0.95 -18.65
CA GLY A 118 -2.30 -2.06 -19.51
C GLY A 118 -3.22 -3.27 -19.39
N TYR A 119 -3.18 -4.13 -20.40
CA TYR A 119 -3.84 -5.44 -20.32
C TYR A 119 -3.00 -6.42 -19.50
N GLY A 120 -3.64 -7.26 -18.68
CA GLY A 120 -2.95 -8.23 -17.80
C GLY A 120 -1.93 -9.14 -18.49
N PHE A 121 -2.10 -9.43 -19.78
CA PHE A 121 -1.14 -10.23 -20.56
C PHE A 121 0.18 -9.50 -20.87
N LYS A 122 0.22 -8.16 -20.78
CA LYS A 122 1.45 -7.36 -20.92
C LYS A 122 2.28 -7.32 -19.64
N LEU A 123 1.75 -7.83 -18.52
CA LEU A 123 2.46 -7.90 -17.25
C LEU A 123 3.59 -8.93 -17.33
N ARG A 124 4.82 -8.46 -17.13
CA ARG A 124 5.98 -9.34 -17.06
C ARG A 124 6.03 -9.96 -15.67
N PHE A 125 5.89 -11.28 -15.58
CA PHE A 125 5.96 -12.00 -14.30
C PHE A 125 7.24 -11.69 -13.52
N LYS A 126 8.38 -11.55 -14.20
CA LYS A 126 9.66 -11.14 -13.62
C LYS A 126 9.59 -9.80 -12.88
N SER A 127 8.75 -8.86 -13.32
CA SER A 127 8.52 -7.58 -12.66
C SER A 127 7.68 -7.71 -11.38
N MET A 128 6.81 -8.73 -11.30
CA MET A 128 5.99 -9.01 -10.12
C MET A 128 6.77 -9.78 -9.05
N THR A 129 7.71 -10.65 -9.44
CA THR A 129 8.48 -11.48 -8.50
C THR A 129 9.17 -10.65 -7.41
N SER A 130 9.80 -9.54 -7.77
CA SER A 130 10.45 -8.68 -6.77
C SER A 130 9.44 -8.03 -5.81
N LEU A 131 8.27 -7.62 -6.30
CA LEU A 131 7.20 -7.07 -5.46
C LEU A 131 6.66 -8.11 -4.50
N ILE A 132 6.45 -9.35 -4.98
CA ILE A 132 5.97 -10.47 -4.17
C ILE A 132 6.97 -10.83 -3.07
N ASN A 133 8.27 -10.87 -3.39
CA ASN A 133 9.30 -11.28 -2.43
C ASN A 133 9.50 -10.24 -1.32
N ASN A 134 9.23 -8.96 -1.61
CA ASN A 134 9.44 -7.88 -0.65
C ASN A 134 8.17 -7.51 0.15
N ILE A 135 6.99 -8.01 -0.24
CA ILE A 135 5.71 -7.51 0.26
C ILE A 135 5.52 -7.73 1.77
N GLU A 136 5.93 -8.89 2.30
CA GLU A 136 5.74 -9.23 3.71
C GLU A 136 6.65 -8.38 4.60
N SER A 137 7.93 -8.22 4.23
CA SER A 137 8.86 -7.35 4.95
C SER A 137 8.42 -5.89 4.91
N LEU A 138 7.99 -5.40 3.74
CA LEU A 138 7.46 -4.04 3.62
C LEU A 138 6.20 -3.84 4.47
N TRP A 139 5.29 -4.82 4.49
CA TRP A 139 4.09 -4.74 5.30
C TRP A 139 4.39 -4.67 6.79
N ALA A 140 5.36 -5.46 7.27
CA ALA A 140 5.83 -5.39 8.66
C ALA A 140 6.37 -4.00 9.01
N ASP A 141 7.21 -3.41 8.14
CA ASP A 141 7.73 -2.06 8.32
C ASP A 141 6.61 -1.00 8.37
N ILE A 142 5.59 -1.14 7.51
CA ILE A 142 4.43 -0.24 7.45
C ILE A 142 3.59 -0.34 8.72
N LYS A 143 3.27 -1.55 9.19
CA LYS A 143 2.49 -1.74 10.43
C LYS A 143 3.19 -1.12 11.62
N LYS A 144 4.51 -1.35 11.75
CA LYS A 144 5.32 -0.72 12.80
C LYS A 144 5.27 0.81 12.71
N ALA A 145 5.40 1.38 11.52
CA ALA A 145 5.32 2.83 11.33
C ALA A 145 3.94 3.40 11.71
N ILE A 146 2.85 2.68 11.39
CA ILE A 146 1.49 3.06 11.79
C ILE A 146 1.33 3.00 13.32
N GLU A 147 1.82 1.95 13.98
CA GLU A 147 1.81 1.84 15.44
C GLU A 147 2.57 3.00 16.10
N GLU A 148 3.79 3.29 15.64
CA GLU A 148 4.60 4.42 16.11
C GLU A 148 3.97 5.78 15.80
N PHE A 149 3.19 5.90 14.74
CA PHE A 149 2.47 7.12 14.41
C PHE A 149 1.39 7.41 15.46
N TRP A 150 0.65 6.40 15.91
CA TRP A 150 -0.39 6.56 16.92
C TRP A 150 0.15 6.92 18.32
N THR A 151 1.40 6.59 18.65
CA THR A 151 1.99 6.98 19.95
C THR A 151 2.40 8.45 19.99
N LYS A 152 2.53 9.09 18.82
CA LYS A 152 2.91 10.50 18.64
C LYS A 152 1.70 11.45 18.54
N LEU A 153 0.48 10.90 18.60
CA LEU A 153 -0.82 11.60 18.44
C LEU A 153 -1.58 11.70 19.76
#